data_AF-A0A7J7HIH0-F1
#
_entry.id   AF-A0A7J7HIH0-F1
#
_cell.length_a   1.000
_cell.length_b   1.000
_cell.length_c   1.000
_cell.angle_alpha   90.00
_cell.angle_beta   90.00
_cell.angle_gamma   90.00
#
_symmetry.space_group_name_H-M   'P 1'
#
loop_
_entity.id
_entity.type
_entity.pdbx_description
1 polymer ?
#
loop_
_entity_poly.entity_id
_entity_poly.type
_entity_poly.pdbx_seq_one_letter_code
_entity_poly.pdbx_strand_id
1 'polypeptide(L)'
;MVASNSCGQKAYQNCFAGCLEILADEEKQSRLAWHLSDYFQKDSGRPPFPHCNAKSSMLKCLTKLDKDARKIYLEQIRDHRREKGLLQNSHIIHDYLASIDVQTQQVAKLTQDVKVPVNLMLRDTEAVYEQSKGIAASKSELQEKQATMKDKLEESMAKLHESSNKVGKEISNLKNQAIEIEEEIGKVGDAMSSKMNTLQQ
;
A
#
# COMPACT_ATOMS: atom_id res chain seq x y z
N MET A 1 7.40 -13.40 20.09
CA MET A 1 8.15 -14.64 20.42
C MET A 1 7.18 -15.79 20.34
N VAL A 2 7.53 -16.74 19.46
CA VAL A 2 6.75 -17.93 19.11
C VAL A 2 6.62 -18.85 20.32
N ALA A 3 5.41 -19.26 20.65
CA ALA A 3 5.15 -20.36 21.59
C ALA A 3 4.39 -21.51 20.89
N SER A 4 4.65 -21.73 19.60
CA SER A 4 4.29 -22.98 18.95
C SER A 4 5.13 -24.09 19.59
N ASN A 5 4.50 -25.01 20.33
CA ASN A 5 5.11 -26.04 21.20
C ASN A 5 5.40 -25.65 22.65
N SER A 6 4.63 -24.73 23.23
CA SER A 6 4.67 -24.57 24.68
C SER A 6 4.28 -25.89 25.38
N CYS A 7 4.85 -26.14 26.57
CA CYS A 7 4.50 -27.28 27.41
C CYS A 7 2.97 -27.38 27.64
N GLY A 8 2.30 -26.22 27.77
CA GLY A 8 0.85 -26.14 27.94
C GLY A 8 0.06 -26.60 26.72
N GLN A 9 0.44 -26.21 25.51
CA GLN A 9 -0.23 -26.66 24.28
C GLN A 9 -0.11 -28.18 24.11
N LYS A 10 1.06 -28.73 24.40
CA LYS A 10 1.31 -30.17 24.30
C LYS A 10 0.57 -30.97 25.39
N ALA A 11 0.50 -30.44 26.61
CA ALA A 11 -0.30 -31.03 27.68
C ALA A 11 -1.80 -31.02 27.34
N TYR A 12 -2.31 -29.91 26.79
CA TYR A 12 -3.69 -29.82 26.32
C TYR A 12 -3.99 -30.84 25.21
N GLN A 13 -3.15 -30.91 24.18
CA GLN A 13 -3.30 -31.87 23.09
C GLN A 13 -3.29 -33.33 23.58
N ASN A 14 -2.39 -33.67 24.51
CA ASN A 14 -2.31 -35.02 25.08
C ASN A 14 -3.56 -35.36 25.90
N CYS A 15 -4.03 -34.44 26.74
CA CYS A 15 -5.27 -34.61 27.51
C CYS A 15 -6.47 -34.79 26.58
N PHE A 16 -6.56 -33.93 25.57
CA PHE A 16 -7.61 -33.94 24.56
C PHE A 16 -7.63 -35.25 23.77
N ALA A 17 -6.47 -35.74 23.33
CA ALA A 17 -6.33 -37.02 22.63
C ALA A 17 -6.78 -38.20 23.50
N GLY A 18 -6.41 -38.21 24.79
CA GLY A 18 -6.88 -39.22 25.74
C GLY A 18 -8.40 -39.21 25.93
N CYS A 19 -8.99 -38.02 26.07
CA CYS A 19 -10.45 -37.88 26.14
C CYS A 19 -11.15 -38.34 24.86
N LEU A 20 -10.61 -38.00 23.69
CA LEU A 20 -11.13 -38.48 22.41
C LEU A 20 -11.11 -40.01 22.31
N GLU A 21 -10.01 -40.64 22.74
CA GLU A 21 -9.88 -42.11 22.70
C GLU A 21 -10.94 -42.80 23.56
N ILE A 22 -11.18 -42.29 24.78
CA ILE A 22 -12.25 -42.79 25.66
C ILE A 22 -13.62 -42.57 25.01
N LEU A 23 -13.83 -41.42 24.37
CA LEU A 23 -15.08 -41.08 23.70
C LEU A 23 -15.27 -41.74 22.33
N ALA A 24 -14.27 -42.42 21.77
CA ALA A 24 -14.40 -43.16 20.52
C ALA A 24 -14.84 -44.61 20.73
N ASP A 25 -14.71 -45.14 21.95
CA ASP A 25 -14.97 -46.53 22.30
C ASP A 25 -16.15 -46.63 23.27
N GLU A 26 -17.27 -47.22 22.82
CA GLU A 26 -18.51 -47.31 23.60
C GLU A 26 -18.35 -48.11 24.90
N GLU A 27 -17.43 -49.08 24.95
CA GLU A 27 -17.14 -49.87 26.14
C GLU A 27 -16.34 -49.03 27.15
N LYS A 28 -15.33 -48.27 26.69
CA LYS A 28 -14.59 -47.31 27.54
C LYS A 28 -15.50 -46.19 28.06
N GLN A 29 -16.38 -45.65 27.22
CA GLN A 29 -17.40 -44.67 27.64
C GLN A 29 -18.30 -45.25 28.73
N SER A 30 -18.82 -46.46 28.51
CA SER A 30 -19.71 -47.14 29.45
C SER A 30 -19.01 -47.40 30.79
N ARG A 31 -17.72 -47.78 30.78
CA ARG A 31 -16.92 -47.96 32.00
C ARG A 31 -16.66 -46.64 32.72
N LEU A 32 -16.32 -45.57 32.01
CA LEU A 32 -16.12 -44.26 32.61
C LEU A 32 -17.41 -43.78 33.28
N ALA A 33 -18.55 -43.86 32.58
CA ALA A 33 -19.85 -43.52 33.12
C ALA A 33 -20.20 -44.37 34.36
N TRP A 34 -19.83 -45.66 34.37
CA TRP A 34 -19.99 -46.52 35.54
C TRP A 34 -19.19 -46.02 36.75
N HIS A 35 -17.91 -45.70 36.58
CA HIS A 35 -17.06 -45.20 37.66
C HIS A 35 -17.55 -43.87 38.22
N LEU A 36 -17.97 -42.94 37.35
CA LEU A 36 -18.48 -41.64 37.77
C LEU A 36 -19.85 -41.76 38.47
N SER A 37 -20.71 -42.66 37.98
CA SER A 37 -21.99 -42.96 38.63
C SER A 37 -21.77 -43.59 40.01
N ASP A 38 -20.85 -44.54 40.15
CA ASP A 38 -20.49 -45.17 41.42
C ASP A 38 -19.93 -44.14 42.41
N TYR A 39 -19.05 -43.26 41.94
CA TYR A 39 -18.52 -42.16 42.73
C TYR A 39 -19.64 -41.22 43.22
N PHE A 40 -20.54 -40.82 42.32
CA PHE A 40 -21.70 -39.98 42.65
C PHE A 40 -22.65 -40.65 43.65
N GLN A 41 -22.87 -41.97 43.54
CA GLN A 41 -23.69 -42.70 44.50
C GLN A 41 -23.06 -42.70 45.90
N LYS A 42 -21.75 -42.94 46.01
CA LYS A 42 -21.03 -42.88 47.27
C LYS A 42 -21.10 -41.48 47.91
N ASP A 43 -20.88 -40.44 47.11
CA ASP A 43 -20.90 -39.05 47.56
C ASP A 43 -22.30 -38.61 48.03
N SER A 44 -23.35 -39.10 47.36
CA SER A 44 -24.75 -38.84 47.74
C SER A 44 -25.30 -39.73 48.86
N GLY A 45 -24.46 -40.58 49.48
CA GLY A 45 -24.86 -41.49 50.57
C GLY A 45 -25.72 -42.68 50.13
N ARG A 46 -25.79 -42.95 48.82
CA ARG A 46 -26.48 -44.13 48.26
C ARG A 46 -25.56 -45.35 48.26
N PRO A 47 -26.11 -46.57 48.19
CA PRO A 47 -25.30 -47.77 48.04
C PRO A 47 -24.42 -47.68 46.77
N PRO A 48 -23.15 -48.13 46.83
CA PRO A 48 -22.27 -48.13 45.65
C PRO A 48 -22.72 -49.15 44.60
N PHE A 49 -22.25 -48.98 43.37
CA PHE A 49 -22.47 -49.95 42.32
C PHE A 49 -21.79 -51.30 42.64
N PRO A 50 -22.37 -52.43 42.21
CA PRO A 50 -21.77 -53.73 42.39
C PRO A 50 -20.43 -53.84 41.64
N HIS A 51 -19.54 -54.72 42.07
CA HIS A 51 -18.26 -54.89 41.37
C HIS A 51 -18.46 -55.34 39.91
N CYS A 52 -17.86 -54.57 38.99
CA CYS A 52 -17.80 -54.87 37.56
C CYS A 52 -16.35 -55.17 37.16
N ASN A 53 -16.08 -56.38 36.67
CA ASN A 53 -14.74 -56.79 36.28
C ASN A 53 -14.32 -56.09 34.97
N ALA A 54 -13.07 -55.59 34.93
CA ALA A 54 -12.50 -54.92 33.76
C ALA A 54 -12.52 -55.74 32.45
N LYS A 55 -12.52 -57.07 32.56
CA LYS A 55 -12.57 -58.01 31.41
C LYS A 55 -14.00 -58.41 31.00
N SER A 56 -15.01 -58.10 31.82
CA SER A 56 -16.42 -58.46 31.55
C SER A 56 -17.11 -57.32 30.81
N SER A 57 -17.91 -57.62 29.79
CA SER A 57 -18.62 -56.57 29.04
C SER A 57 -19.53 -55.72 29.95
N MET A 58 -19.61 -54.42 29.67
CA MET A 58 -20.44 -53.50 30.45
C MET A 58 -21.92 -53.89 30.43
N LEU A 59 -22.41 -54.44 29.32
CA LEU A 59 -23.77 -54.97 29.22
C LEU A 59 -24.07 -56.01 30.33
N LYS A 60 -23.11 -56.88 30.66
CA LYS A 60 -23.26 -57.88 31.73
C LYS A 60 -23.21 -57.26 33.13
N CYS A 61 -22.54 -56.12 33.30
CA CYS A 61 -22.52 -55.39 34.57
C CYS A 61 -23.82 -54.64 34.80
N LEU A 62 -24.41 -54.07 33.74
CA LEU A 62 -25.66 -53.31 33.80
C LEU A 62 -26.87 -54.14 34.22
N THR A 63 -26.88 -55.44 33.94
CA THR A 63 -27.97 -56.32 34.39
C THR A 63 -28.03 -56.48 35.91
N LYS A 64 -26.92 -56.24 36.61
CA LYS A 64 -26.82 -56.31 38.08
C LYS A 64 -27.33 -55.05 38.78
N LEU A 65 -27.59 -53.97 38.04
CA LEU A 65 -28.13 -52.73 38.60
C LEU A 65 -29.64 -52.83 38.79
N ASP A 66 -30.12 -52.33 39.94
CA ASP A 66 -31.53 -52.05 40.18
C ASP A 66 -32.03 -50.89 39.29
N LYS A 67 -33.34 -50.62 39.34
CA LYS A 67 -33.98 -49.63 38.46
C LYS A 67 -33.48 -48.20 38.70
N ASP A 68 -33.24 -47.81 39.95
CA ASP A 68 -32.83 -46.45 40.31
C ASP A 68 -31.36 -46.24 39.96
N ALA A 69 -30.50 -47.20 40.30
CA ALA A 69 -29.09 -47.20 39.91
C ALA A 69 -28.90 -47.16 38.38
N ARG A 70 -29.72 -47.93 37.65
CA ARG A 70 -29.71 -47.94 36.19
C ARG A 70 -30.15 -46.59 35.59
N LYS A 71 -31.13 -45.93 36.21
CA LYS A 71 -31.58 -44.60 35.77
C LYS A 71 -30.45 -43.57 35.87
N ILE A 72 -29.75 -43.55 37.02
CA ILE A 72 -28.60 -42.64 37.26
C ILE A 72 -27.51 -42.88 36.21
N TYR A 73 -27.15 -44.14 35.95
CA TYR A 73 -26.16 -44.48 34.93
C TYR A 73 -26.54 -43.99 33.52
N LEU A 74 -27.80 -44.17 33.12
CA LEU A 74 -28.28 -43.74 31.80
C LEU A 74 -28.28 -42.21 31.64
N GLU A 75 -28.50 -41.47 32.72
CA GLU A 75 -28.40 -40.01 32.75
C GLU A 75 -26.94 -39.57 32.58
N GLN A 76 -26.02 -40.18 33.33
CA GLN A 76 -24.58 -39.93 33.19
C GLN A 76 -24.05 -40.23 31.78
N ILE A 77 -24.46 -41.33 31.15
CA ILE A 77 -24.11 -41.62 29.75
C ILE A 77 -24.61 -40.53 28.79
N ARG A 78 -25.80 -39.99 29.04
CA ARG A 78 -26.40 -38.97 28.19
C ARG A 78 -25.60 -37.66 28.27
N ASP A 79 -25.18 -37.29 29.48
CA ASP A 79 -24.36 -36.12 29.70
C ASP A 79 -22.95 -36.27 29.08
N HIS A 80 -22.31 -37.43 29.24
CA HIS A 80 -21.03 -37.73 28.56
C HIS A 80 -21.13 -37.62 27.03
N ARG A 81 -22.23 -38.08 26.45
CA ARG A 81 -22.46 -37.95 25.00
C ARG A 81 -22.62 -36.49 24.58
N ARG A 82 -23.18 -35.63 25.43
CA ARG A 82 -23.29 -34.18 25.19
C ARG A 82 -21.91 -33.51 25.26
N GLU A 83 -21.10 -33.88 26.24
CA GLU A 83 -19.74 -33.38 26.40
C GLU A 83 -18.84 -33.75 25.21
N LYS A 84 -19.05 -34.90 24.57
CA LYS A 84 -18.35 -35.27 23.33
C LYS A 84 -18.51 -34.22 22.22
N GLY A 85 -19.70 -33.67 22.05
CA GLY A 85 -19.94 -32.61 21.06
C GLY A 85 -19.21 -31.32 21.38
N LEU A 86 -19.17 -30.95 22.68
CA LEU A 86 -18.40 -29.78 23.15
C LEU A 86 -16.90 -29.98 22.95
N LEU A 87 -16.40 -31.18 23.21
CA LEU A 87 -15.01 -31.54 23.00
C LEU A 87 -14.64 -31.37 21.52
N GLN A 88 -15.43 -31.94 20.60
CA GLN A 88 -15.18 -31.83 19.16
C GLN A 88 -15.19 -30.37 18.68
N ASN A 89 -16.14 -29.55 19.16
CA ASN A 89 -16.16 -28.11 18.86
C ASN A 89 -14.91 -27.39 19.39
N SER A 90 -14.44 -27.77 20.58
CA SER A 90 -13.23 -27.19 21.17
C SER A 90 -11.98 -27.49 20.34
N HIS A 91 -11.85 -28.71 19.78
CA HIS A 91 -10.75 -29.03 18.84
C HIS A 91 -10.78 -28.10 17.63
N ILE A 92 -11.95 -27.96 17.01
CA ILE A 92 -12.14 -27.15 15.81
C ILE A 92 -11.77 -25.68 16.11
N ILE A 93 -12.24 -25.14 17.24
CA ILE A 93 -11.90 -23.77 17.68
C ILE A 93 -10.39 -23.63 17.86
N HIS A 94 -9.74 -24.61 18.50
CA HIS A 94 -8.28 -24.57 18.70
C HIS A 94 -7.50 -24.60 17.37
N ASP A 95 -7.91 -25.41 16.40
CA ASP A 95 -7.30 -25.45 15.07
C ASP A 95 -7.48 -24.13 14.31
N TYR A 96 -8.68 -23.54 14.38
CA TYR A 96 -8.93 -22.21 13.82
C TYR A 96 -8.07 -21.13 14.48
N LEU A 97 -7.94 -21.15 15.80
CA LEU A 97 -7.08 -20.20 16.52
C LEU A 97 -5.61 -20.32 16.09
N ALA A 98 -5.11 -21.54 15.89
CA ALA A 98 -3.76 -21.76 15.37
C ALA A 98 -3.60 -21.23 13.93
N SER A 99 -4.60 -21.40 13.07
CA SER A 99 -4.61 -20.84 11.72
C SER A 99 -4.62 -19.30 11.72
N ILE A 100 -5.46 -18.70 12.58
CA ILE A 100 -5.55 -17.24 12.74
C ILE A 100 -4.23 -16.65 13.25
N ASP A 101 -3.54 -17.32 14.18
CA ASP A 101 -2.22 -16.88 14.65
C ASP A 101 -1.21 -16.83 13.50
N VAL A 102 -1.15 -17.87 12.66
CA VAL A 102 -0.27 -17.90 11.48
C VAL A 102 -0.60 -16.74 10.52
N GLN A 103 -1.88 -16.51 10.23
CA GLN A 103 -2.30 -15.41 9.36
C GLN A 103 -1.95 -14.05 9.97
N THR A 104 -2.15 -13.87 11.28
CA THR A 104 -1.83 -12.62 11.99
C THR A 104 -0.35 -12.32 11.92
N GLN A 105 0.51 -13.33 12.05
CA GLN A 105 1.96 -13.19 11.91
C GLN A 105 2.37 -12.84 10.47
N GLN A 106 1.73 -13.43 9.47
CA GLN A 106 1.96 -13.08 8.07
C GLN A 106 1.58 -11.61 7.78
N VAL A 107 0.43 -11.16 8.28
CA VAL A 107 -0.01 -9.77 8.13
C VAL A 107 0.95 -8.81 8.83
N ALA A 108 1.40 -9.13 10.05
CA ALA A 108 2.39 -8.33 10.77
C ALA A 108 3.71 -8.19 9.99
N LYS A 109 4.21 -9.31 9.42
CA LYS A 109 5.43 -9.31 8.60
C LYS A 109 5.26 -8.46 7.35
N LEU A 110 4.18 -8.66 6.59
CA LEU A 110 3.89 -7.88 5.38
C LEU A 110 3.77 -6.39 5.69
N THR A 111 3.12 -6.03 6.81
CA THR A 111 3.00 -4.63 7.26
C THR A 111 4.37 -4.02 7.53
N GLN A 112 5.30 -4.79 8.11
CA GLN A 112 6.65 -4.34 8.38
C GLN A 112 7.48 -4.19 7.08
N ASP A 113 7.31 -5.10 6.13
CA ASP A 113 7.99 -5.05 4.83
C ASP A 113 7.51 -3.85 4.00
N VAL A 114 6.21 -3.50 4.06
CA VAL A 114 5.63 -2.32 3.38
C VAL A 114 6.01 -1.00 4.08
N LYS A 115 6.33 -1.02 5.37
CA LYS A 115 6.64 0.18 6.15
C LYS A 115 7.85 0.95 5.60
N VAL A 116 8.92 0.25 5.21
CA VAL A 116 10.16 0.90 4.73
C VAL A 116 9.95 1.62 3.39
N PRO A 117 9.40 0.97 2.34
CA PRO A 117 9.11 1.63 1.07
C PRO A 117 8.18 2.84 1.20
N VAL A 118 7.13 2.77 2.03
CA VAL A 118 6.19 3.90 2.21
C VAL A 118 6.89 5.12 2.82
N ASN A 119 7.76 4.91 3.81
CA ASN A 119 8.53 6.00 4.41
C ASN A 119 9.54 6.61 3.44
N LEU A 120 10.16 5.80 2.59
CA LEU A 120 11.06 6.30 1.55
C LEU A 120 10.28 7.12 0.51
N MET A 121 9.15 6.59 0.02
CA MET A 121 8.29 7.27 -0.94
C MET A 121 7.80 8.62 -0.42
N LEU A 122 7.48 8.72 0.88
CA LEU A 122 7.10 9.98 1.51
C LEU A 122 8.21 11.03 1.41
N ARG A 123 9.46 10.66 1.72
CA ARG A 123 10.62 11.56 1.63
C ARG A 123 10.91 11.98 0.18
N ASP A 124 10.82 11.03 -0.75
CA ASP A 124 11.04 11.32 -2.17
C ASP A 124 9.98 12.28 -2.70
N THR A 125 8.73 12.13 -2.27
CA THR A 125 7.63 13.02 -2.65
C THR A 125 7.85 14.44 -2.12
N GLU A 126 8.34 14.58 -0.89
CA GLU A 126 8.68 15.88 -0.29
C GLU A 126 9.83 16.56 -1.05
N ALA A 127 10.88 15.81 -1.40
CA ALA A 127 11.99 16.34 -2.19
C ALA A 127 11.55 16.80 -3.59
N VAL A 128 10.70 16.02 -4.27
CA VAL A 128 10.13 16.38 -5.57
C VAL A 128 9.26 17.64 -5.46
N TYR A 129 8.49 17.77 -4.38
CA TYR A 129 7.66 18.95 -4.14
C TYR A 129 8.50 20.22 -3.97
N GLU A 130 9.56 20.18 -3.16
CA GLU A 130 10.46 21.34 -2.99
C GLU A 130 11.21 21.67 -4.28
N GLN A 131 11.65 20.65 -5.03
CA GLN A 131 12.26 20.87 -6.35
C GLN A 131 11.28 21.54 -7.33
N SER A 132 10.02 21.13 -7.33
CA SER A 132 8.96 21.70 -8.17
C SER A 132 8.75 23.19 -7.88
N LYS A 133 8.78 23.61 -6.60
CA LYS A 133 8.75 25.03 -6.23
C LYS A 133 9.93 25.81 -6.82
N GLY A 134 11.14 25.25 -6.74
CA GLY A 134 12.34 25.86 -7.32
C GLY A 134 12.24 26.03 -8.85
N ILE A 135 11.68 25.03 -9.54
CA ILE A 135 11.42 25.09 -10.99
C ILE A 135 10.38 26.18 -11.31
N ALA A 136 9.31 26.27 -10.53
CA ALA A 136 8.28 27.29 -10.74
C ALA A 136 8.83 28.71 -10.56
N ALA A 137 9.65 28.94 -9.52
CA ALA A 137 10.33 30.22 -9.31
C ALA A 137 11.28 30.55 -10.47
N SER A 138 12.12 29.59 -10.86
CA SER A 138 13.05 29.75 -11.98
C SER A 138 12.33 30.06 -13.31
N LYS A 139 11.17 29.43 -13.53
CA LYS A 139 10.33 29.70 -14.70
C LYS A 139 9.81 31.14 -14.72
N SER A 140 9.36 31.65 -13.56
CA SER A 140 8.89 33.03 -13.45
C SER A 140 10.01 34.03 -13.76
N GLU A 141 11.19 33.84 -13.18
CA GLU A 141 12.36 34.69 -13.45
C GLU A 141 12.78 34.66 -14.92
N LEU A 142 12.77 33.48 -15.55
CA LEU A 142 13.12 33.35 -16.96
C LEU A 142 12.14 34.12 -17.84
N GLN A 143 10.84 34.05 -17.53
CA GLN A 143 9.79 34.73 -18.28
C GLN A 143 9.91 36.26 -18.16
N GLU A 144 10.22 36.77 -16.98
CA GLU A 144 10.49 38.20 -16.75
C GLU A 144 11.72 38.68 -17.52
N LYS A 145 12.82 37.92 -17.47
CA LYS A 145 14.04 38.22 -18.22
C LYS A 145 13.81 38.20 -19.73
N GLN A 146 13.00 37.27 -20.24
CA GLN A 146 12.62 37.22 -21.65
C GLN A 146 11.76 38.42 -22.07
N ALA A 147 10.79 38.84 -21.25
CA ALA A 147 9.99 40.04 -21.52
C ALA A 147 10.88 41.29 -21.59
N THR A 148 11.77 41.46 -20.60
CA THR A 148 12.72 42.58 -20.58
C THR A 148 13.63 42.60 -21.81
N MET A 149 14.11 41.42 -22.24
CA MET A 149 14.94 41.29 -23.43
C MET A 149 14.18 41.63 -24.71
N LYS A 150 12.92 41.22 -24.81
CA LYS A 150 12.03 41.57 -25.92
C LYS A 150 11.84 43.07 -26.03
N ASP A 151 11.52 43.75 -24.93
CA ASP A 151 11.30 45.20 -24.91
C ASP A 151 12.56 45.96 -25.36
N LYS A 152 13.74 45.57 -24.84
CA LYS A 152 15.03 46.16 -25.26
C LYS A 152 15.33 45.93 -26.73
N LEU A 153 14.97 44.76 -27.27
CA LEU A 153 15.16 44.45 -28.67
C LEU A 153 14.26 45.31 -29.56
N GLU A 154 12.97 45.44 -29.21
CA GLU A 154 12.02 46.30 -29.91
C GLU A 154 12.49 47.77 -29.91
N GLU A 155 12.97 48.28 -28.77
CA GLU A 155 13.54 49.63 -28.68
C GLU A 155 14.76 49.80 -29.60
N SER A 156 15.69 48.84 -29.58
CA SER A 156 16.89 48.89 -30.42
C SER A 156 16.55 48.87 -31.92
N MET A 157 15.52 48.10 -32.30
CA MET A 157 15.07 47.97 -33.68
C MET A 157 14.36 49.24 -34.16
N ALA A 158 13.60 49.91 -33.28
CA ALA A 158 13.00 51.21 -33.57
C ALA A 158 14.08 52.28 -33.84
N LYS A 159 15.12 52.36 -32.99
CA LYS A 159 16.25 53.28 -33.18
C LYS A 159 17.00 53.02 -34.49
N LEU A 160 17.25 51.74 -34.81
CA LEU A 160 17.87 51.36 -36.09
C LEU A 160 17.02 51.78 -37.29
N HIS A 161 15.71 51.56 -37.23
CA HIS A 161 14.79 51.95 -38.29
C HIS A 161 14.76 53.46 -38.51
N GLU A 162 14.74 54.24 -37.42
CA GLU A 162 14.83 55.71 -37.48
C GLU A 162 16.15 56.16 -38.12
N SER A 163 17.27 55.59 -37.68
CA SER A 163 18.59 55.92 -38.25
C SER A 163 18.68 55.55 -39.73
N SER A 164 18.14 54.40 -40.13
CA SER A 164 18.09 53.97 -41.54
C SER A 164 17.30 54.95 -42.41
N ASN A 165 16.13 55.40 -41.94
CA ASN A 165 15.31 56.40 -42.63
C ASN A 165 16.04 57.75 -42.75
N LYS A 166 16.72 58.19 -41.69
CA LYS A 166 17.53 59.42 -41.71
C LYS A 166 18.62 59.34 -42.78
N VAL A 167 19.39 58.25 -42.78
CA VAL A 167 20.45 58.01 -43.78
C VAL A 167 19.86 57.99 -45.19
N GLY A 168 18.74 57.30 -45.42
CA GLY A 168 18.06 57.27 -46.72
C GLY A 168 17.62 58.65 -47.22
N LYS A 169 17.17 59.53 -46.32
CA LYS A 169 16.82 60.92 -46.63
C LYS A 169 18.06 61.76 -46.97
N GLU A 170 19.13 61.63 -46.21
CA GLU A 170 20.40 62.33 -46.49
C GLU A 170 21.01 61.90 -47.83
N ILE A 171 20.98 60.59 -48.15
CA ILE A 171 21.43 60.07 -49.46
C ILE A 171 20.59 60.66 -50.60
N SER A 172 19.28 60.76 -50.42
CA SER A 172 18.38 61.32 -51.44
C SER A 172 18.65 62.81 -51.66
N ASN A 173 18.92 63.57 -50.60
CA ASN A 173 19.34 64.97 -50.70
C ASN A 173 20.68 65.11 -51.43
N LEU A 174 21.68 64.31 -51.07
CA LEU A 174 22.99 64.31 -51.74
C LEU A 174 22.87 63.98 -53.23
N LYS A 175 22.01 63.02 -53.59
CA LYS A 175 21.72 62.69 -54.99
C LYS A 175 21.15 63.89 -55.74
N ASN A 176 20.19 64.61 -55.16
CA ASN A 176 19.62 65.79 -55.79
C ASN A 176 20.66 66.89 -55.98
N GLN A 177 21.50 67.13 -54.96
CA GLN A 177 22.62 68.09 -55.06
C GLN A 177 23.62 67.70 -56.15
N ALA A 178 23.93 66.41 -56.30
CA ALA A 178 24.82 65.92 -57.35
C ALA A 178 24.24 66.14 -58.77
N ILE A 179 22.93 65.91 -58.95
CA ILE A 179 22.25 66.20 -60.23
C ILE A 179 22.34 67.69 -60.57
N GLU A 180 22.10 68.56 -59.59
CA GLU A 180 22.16 70.03 -59.78
C GLU A 180 23.56 70.50 -60.17
N ILE A 181 24.60 69.92 -59.56
CA ILE A 181 26.00 70.15 -59.94
C ILE A 181 26.28 69.68 -61.37
N GLU A 182 25.79 68.49 -61.75
CA GLU A 182 25.98 67.92 -63.09
C GLU A 182 25.33 68.79 -64.17
N GLU A 183 24.14 69.34 -63.90
CA GLU A 183 23.47 70.32 -64.78
C GLU A 183 24.27 71.61 -64.95
N GLU A 184 24.81 72.19 -63.86
CA GLU A 184 25.65 73.40 -63.93
C GLU A 184 26.98 73.14 -64.69
N ILE A 185 27.61 71.99 -64.47
CA ILE A 185 28.80 71.56 -65.25
C ILE A 185 28.45 71.51 -66.74
N GLY A 186 27.29 70.96 -67.10
CA GLY A 186 26.79 70.95 -68.48
C GLY A 186 26.68 72.35 -69.08
N LYS A 187 26.02 73.28 -68.37
CA LYS A 187 25.88 74.69 -68.82
C LYS A 187 27.23 75.38 -69.02
N VAL A 188 28.16 75.20 -68.08
CA VAL A 188 29.52 75.77 -68.19
C VAL A 188 30.26 75.16 -69.36
N GLY A 189 30.14 73.85 -69.57
CA GLY A 189 30.73 73.12 -70.69
C GLY A 189 30.22 73.64 -72.05
N ASP A 190 28.90 73.79 -72.19
CA ASP A 190 28.27 74.34 -73.41
C ASP A 190 28.73 75.77 -73.68
N ALA A 191 28.75 76.63 -72.66
CA ALA A 191 29.21 78.01 -72.77
C ALA A 191 30.68 78.09 -73.17
N MET A 192 31.52 77.23 -72.59
CA MET A 192 32.95 77.15 -72.92
C MET A 192 33.16 76.65 -74.36
N SER A 193 32.42 75.62 -74.79
CA SER A 193 32.43 75.10 -76.16
C SER A 193 32.03 76.17 -77.17
N SER A 194 30.96 76.92 -76.89
CA SER A 194 30.52 78.06 -77.72
C SER A 194 31.59 79.14 -77.86
N LYS A 195 32.22 79.56 -76.75
CA LYS A 195 33.34 80.53 -76.79
C LYS A 195 34.54 79.99 -77.57
N MET A 196 34.88 78.72 -77.39
CA MET A 196 35.99 78.08 -78.09
C MET A 196 35.78 78.08 -79.61
N ASN A 197 34.57 77.73 -80.06
CA ASN A 197 34.20 77.77 -81.48
C ASN A 197 34.26 79.20 -82.06
N THR A 198 33.93 80.21 -81.25
CA THR A 198 34.00 81.62 -81.67
C THR A 198 35.44 82.11 -81.85
N LEU A 199 36.41 81.55 -81.11
CA LEU A 199 37.83 81.90 -81.21
C LEU A 199 38.57 81.15 -82.34
N GLN A 200 37.95 80.12 -82.94
CA GLN A 200 38.49 79.32 -84.03
C GLN A 200 38.03 79.77 -85.44
N GLN A 201 37.24 80.85 -85.51
CA GLN A 201 36.87 81.56 -86.75
C GLN A 201 37.64 82.88 -86.87
#